data_AF-A0A818CMN8-F1
#
_entry.id   AF-A0A818CMN8-F1
#
_cell.length_a   1.000
_cell.length_b   1.000
_cell.length_c   1.000
_cell.angle_alpha   90.00
_cell.angle_beta   90.00
_cell.angle_gamma   90.00
#
_symmetry.space_group_name_H-M   'P 1'
#
loop_
_entity.id
_entity.type
_entity.pdbx_description
1 polymer ?
#
loop_
_entity_poly.entity_id
_entity_poly.type
_entity_poly.pdbx_seq_one_letter_code
_entity_poly.pdbx_strand_id
1 'polypeptide(L)'
;MSSSTIDVDSDNITEKISYKPGTFRYQDVPTNKRRKLFDDRQNELNPCLKESEIANNCLLLAADDYHKCDAQMENYKTCKRFWTVVRNFATSNHLMKNDGFPPLSERPIWKKQLQSWIETKKLTIPEELKPLA
;
A
#
# COMPACT_ATOMS: atom_id res chain seq x y z
N MET A 1 -35.17 -26.09 0.47
CA MET A 1 -34.12 -25.22 -0.12
C MET A 1 -33.23 -24.79 1.02
N SER A 2 -32.21 -25.60 1.33
CA SER A 2 -31.31 -25.33 2.44
C SER A 2 -30.05 -24.69 1.85
N SER A 3 -29.85 -23.41 2.19
CA SER A 3 -28.66 -22.66 1.83
C SER A 3 -27.63 -22.90 2.93
N SER A 4 -26.51 -23.53 2.59
CA SER A 4 -25.37 -23.71 3.48
C SER A 4 -24.26 -22.81 2.97
N THR A 5 -24.01 -21.70 3.67
CA THR A 5 -22.82 -20.88 3.51
C THR A 5 -21.61 -21.67 3.99
N ILE A 6 -20.59 -21.81 3.13
CA ILE A 6 -19.31 -22.40 3.47
C ILE A 6 -18.41 -21.27 3.94
N ASP A 7 -18.05 -21.29 5.22
CA ASP A 7 -17.06 -20.42 5.82
C ASP A 7 -15.68 -20.68 5.18
N VAL A 8 -15.06 -19.62 4.66
CA VAL A 8 -13.69 -19.70 4.12
C VAL A 8 -12.74 -19.24 5.22
N ASP A 9 -12.20 -20.22 5.95
CA ASP A 9 -11.06 -20.02 6.83
C ASP A 9 -9.84 -19.58 6.01
N SER A 10 -9.52 -18.29 6.15
CA SER A 10 -8.22 -17.74 5.80
C SER A 10 -7.25 -18.17 6.89
N ASP A 11 -6.46 -19.21 6.66
CA ASP A 11 -5.12 -19.43 7.25
C ASP A 11 -4.66 -20.87 7.01
N ASN A 12 -4.20 -21.19 5.80
CA ASN A 12 -3.24 -22.29 5.66
C ASN A 12 -2.47 -22.24 4.34
N ILE A 13 -1.21 -22.67 4.44
CA ILE A 13 -0.27 -22.98 3.35
C ILE A 13 0.59 -21.78 2.90
N THR A 14 1.54 -21.46 3.76
CA THR A 14 2.92 -21.14 3.39
C THR A 14 3.51 -22.26 2.53
N GLU A 15 3.33 -22.20 1.21
CA GLU A 15 4.30 -22.78 0.29
C GLU A 15 5.22 -21.66 -0.19
N LYS A 16 6.45 -21.68 0.32
CA LYS A 16 7.56 -20.86 -0.18
C LYS A 16 7.85 -21.28 -1.62
N ILE A 17 7.30 -20.56 -2.59
CA ILE A 17 7.73 -20.73 -3.97
C ILE A 17 9.13 -20.10 -4.09
N SER A 18 10.15 -20.96 -4.16
CA SER A 18 11.53 -20.55 -4.41
C SER A 18 11.67 -20.16 -5.87
N TYR A 19 11.61 -18.86 -6.17
CA TYR A 19 11.80 -18.33 -7.51
C TYR A 19 13.27 -17.98 -7.74
N LYS A 20 13.86 -18.57 -8.80
CA LYS A 20 15.16 -18.14 -9.32
C LYS A 20 15.00 -16.78 -10.02
N PRO A 21 15.84 -15.77 -9.73
CA PRO A 21 15.77 -14.49 -10.42
C PRO A 21 16.10 -14.67 -11.91
N GLY A 22 15.18 -14.27 -12.80
CA GLY A 22 15.41 -14.19 -14.25
C GLY A 22 14.42 -14.94 -15.16
N THR A 23 13.52 -15.80 -14.64
CA THR A 23 12.63 -16.63 -15.49
C THR A 23 11.14 -16.37 -15.31
N PHE A 24 10.75 -15.33 -14.56
CA PHE A 24 9.33 -15.09 -14.28
C PHE A 24 8.59 -14.53 -15.51
N ARG A 25 7.85 -15.39 -16.23
CA ARG A 25 6.89 -14.93 -17.23
C ARG A 25 5.53 -14.78 -16.58
N TYR A 26 4.89 -13.62 -16.78
CA TYR A 26 3.54 -13.32 -16.28
C TYR A 26 2.49 -14.38 -16.71
N GLN A 27 2.76 -15.09 -17.79
CA GLN A 27 1.94 -16.18 -18.32
C GLN A 27 1.91 -17.42 -17.42
N ASP A 28 2.95 -17.64 -16.60
CA ASP A 28 3.09 -18.83 -15.74
C ASP A 28 2.31 -18.71 -14.41
N VAL A 29 1.75 -17.53 -14.14
CA VAL A 29 0.95 -17.29 -12.94
C VAL A 29 -0.45 -17.88 -13.15
N PRO A 30 -0.95 -18.75 -12.25
CA PRO A 30 -2.32 -19.23 -12.29
C PRO A 30 -3.32 -18.06 -12.36
N THR A 31 -4.36 -18.16 -13.19
CA THR A 31 -5.31 -17.08 -13.44
C THR A 31 -5.97 -16.55 -12.16
N ASN A 32 -6.23 -17.43 -11.19
CA ASN A 32 -6.76 -17.09 -9.86
C ASN A 32 -5.77 -16.33 -8.96
N LYS A 33 -4.47 -16.34 -9.27
CA LYS A 33 -3.41 -15.61 -8.54
C LYS A 33 -2.92 -14.35 -9.27
N ARG A 34 -3.25 -14.19 -10.56
CA ARG A 34 -2.85 -13.03 -11.37
C ARG A 34 -3.37 -11.71 -10.82
N ARG A 35 -4.63 -11.68 -10.37
CA ARG A 35 -5.24 -10.48 -9.79
C ARG A 35 -4.48 -10.04 -8.54
N LYS A 36 -4.26 -10.95 -7.59
CA LYS A 36 -3.49 -10.67 -6.38
C LYS A 36 -2.08 -10.15 -6.69
N LEU A 37 -1.36 -10.79 -7.62
CA LEU A 37 -0.02 -10.34 -7.99
C LEU A 37 -0.03 -8.95 -8.65
N PHE A 38 -1.04 -8.64 -9.46
CA PHE A 38 -1.21 -7.32 -10.05
C PHE A 38 -1.49 -6.27 -8.97
N ASP A 39 -2.39 -6.58 -8.04
CA ASP A 39 -2.75 -5.70 -6.92
C ASP A 39 -1.54 -5.47 -6.00
N ASP A 40 -0.75 -6.51 -5.70
CA ASP A 40 0.47 -6.42 -4.91
C ASP A 40 1.48 -5.49 -5.59
N ARG A 41 1.69 -5.63 -6.91
CA ARG A 41 2.56 -4.71 -7.67
C ARG A 41 2.04 -3.28 -7.72
N GLN A 42 0.73 -3.08 -7.87
CA GLN A 42 0.18 -1.73 -7.82
C GLN A 42 0.32 -1.11 -6.43
N ASN A 43 0.16 -1.91 -5.37
CA ASN A 43 0.43 -1.45 -4.02
C ASN A 43 1.91 -1.11 -3.84
N GLU A 44 2.85 -1.92 -4.34
CA GLU A 44 4.28 -1.60 -4.29
C GLU A 44 4.61 -0.25 -4.94
N LEU A 45 3.99 0.06 -6.08
CA LEU A 45 4.24 1.31 -6.81
C LEU A 45 3.46 2.51 -6.26
N ASN A 46 2.26 2.29 -5.74
CA ASN A 46 1.36 3.34 -5.26
C ASN A 46 0.90 3.04 -3.82
N PRO A 47 1.50 3.70 -2.81
CA PRO A 47 1.10 3.50 -1.42
C PRO A 47 -0.27 4.10 -1.07
N CYS A 48 -0.91 4.81 -2.00
CA CYS A 48 -2.21 5.46 -1.88
C CYS A 48 -3.25 4.88 -2.85
N LEU A 49 -3.07 3.63 -3.29
CA LEU A 49 -3.95 2.99 -4.27
C LEU A 49 -5.41 2.98 -3.79
N LYS A 50 -5.64 2.54 -2.55
CA LYS A 50 -6.98 2.47 -1.94
C LYS A 50 -7.66 3.83 -1.86
N GLU A 51 -6.93 4.86 -1.42
CA GLU A 51 -7.45 6.22 -1.31
C GLU A 51 -7.77 6.79 -2.70
N SER A 52 -7.00 6.43 -3.72
CA SER A 52 -7.28 6.82 -5.10
C SER A 52 -8.54 6.13 -5.65
N GLU A 53 -8.75 4.85 -5.35
CA GLU A 53 -9.94 4.10 -5.73
C GLU A 53 -11.19 4.68 -5.07
N ILE A 54 -11.13 4.98 -3.78
CA ILE A 54 -12.23 5.60 -3.04
C ILE A 54 -12.59 6.97 -3.62
N ALA A 55 -11.58 7.82 -3.87
CA ALA A 55 -11.80 9.14 -4.45
C ALA A 55 -12.42 9.03 -5.84
N ASN A 56 -11.88 8.17 -6.72
CA ASN A 56 -12.40 7.96 -8.06
C ASN A 56 -13.82 7.39 -8.03
N ASN A 57 -14.10 6.42 -7.17
CA ASN A 57 -15.44 5.85 -7.03
C ASN A 57 -16.46 6.90 -6.57
N CYS A 58 -16.06 7.81 -5.67
CA CYS A 58 -16.90 8.94 -5.29
C CYS A 58 -17.21 9.83 -6.49
N LEU A 59 -16.19 10.20 -7.27
CA LEU A 59 -16.34 11.06 -8.46
C LEU A 59 -17.25 10.42 -9.53
N LEU A 60 -17.20 9.10 -9.68
CA LEU A 60 -18.07 8.36 -10.61
C LEU A 60 -19.54 8.37 -10.19
N LEU A 61 -19.80 8.43 -8.88
CA LEU A 61 -21.16 8.40 -8.31
C LEU A 61 -21.74 9.81 -8.09
N ALA A 62 -20.88 10.81 -7.92
CA ALA A 62 -21.28 12.20 -7.81
C ALA A 62 -21.71 12.71 -9.18
N ALA A 63 -23.03 12.75 -9.42
CA ALA A 63 -23.64 13.32 -10.63
C ALA A 63 -23.43 14.85 -10.69
N ASP A 64 -22.19 15.27 -10.96
CA ASP A 64 -21.67 16.63 -11.11
C ASP A 64 -21.47 17.47 -9.83
N ASP A 65 -21.67 16.88 -8.65
CA ASP A 65 -21.38 17.54 -7.38
C ASP A 65 -20.05 17.06 -6.78
N TYR A 66 -18.94 17.50 -7.40
CA TYR A 66 -17.58 17.10 -7.03
C TYR A 66 -17.20 17.46 -5.58
N HIS A 67 -17.80 18.50 -5.03
CA HIS A 67 -17.56 18.95 -3.66
C HIS A 67 -17.98 17.92 -2.61
N LYS A 68 -18.94 17.03 -2.93
CA LYS A 68 -19.29 15.90 -2.06
C LYS A 68 -18.14 14.92 -1.86
N CYS A 69 -17.13 14.95 -2.73
CA CYS A 69 -15.97 14.07 -2.67
C CYS A 69 -14.74 14.74 -2.04
N ASP A 70 -14.85 15.98 -1.55
CA ASP A 70 -13.71 16.75 -1.03
C ASP A 70 -12.96 16.00 0.08
N ALA A 71 -13.68 15.32 0.97
CA ALA A 71 -13.06 14.53 2.04
C ALA A 71 -12.20 13.36 1.51
N GLN A 72 -12.71 12.63 0.52
CA GLN A 72 -12.00 11.51 -0.11
C GLN A 72 -10.79 12.01 -0.90
N MET A 73 -10.93 13.14 -1.58
CA MET A 73 -9.84 13.77 -2.32
C MET A 73 -8.76 14.32 -1.38
N GLU A 74 -9.12 14.94 -0.26
CA GLU A 74 -8.17 15.40 0.75
C GLU A 74 -7.46 14.23 1.43
N ASN A 75 -8.14 13.11 1.66
CA ASN A 75 -7.48 11.88 2.13
C ASN A 75 -6.44 11.38 1.13
N TYR A 76 -6.77 11.32 -0.16
CA TYR A 76 -5.83 10.92 -1.20
C TYR A 76 -4.62 11.87 -1.30
N LYS A 77 -4.86 13.19 -1.28
CA LYS A 77 -3.80 14.21 -1.28
C LYS A 77 -2.91 14.10 -0.05
N THR A 78 -3.49 13.90 1.13
CA THR A 78 -2.77 13.73 2.39
C THR A 78 -1.89 12.50 2.36
N CYS A 79 -2.43 11.36 1.89
CA CYS A 79 -1.66 10.14 1.69
C CYS A 79 -0.44 10.39 0.77
N LYS A 80 -0.64 11.03 -0.40
CA LYS A 80 0.46 11.32 -1.33
C LYS A 80 1.55 12.19 -0.71
N ARG A 81 1.14 13.24 0.00
CA ARG A 81 2.08 14.15 0.68
C ARG A 81 2.90 13.40 1.73
N PHE A 82 2.23 12.62 2.57
CA PHE A 82 2.88 11.81 3.60
C PHE A 82 3.94 10.87 3.00
N TRP A 83 3.57 10.06 2.00
CA TRP A 83 4.50 9.09 1.40
C TRP A 83 5.64 9.74 0.62
N THR A 84 5.43 10.93 0.05
CA THR A 84 6.51 11.70 -0.56
C THR A 84 7.54 12.15 0.50
N VAL A 85 7.07 12.63 1.65
CA VAL A 85 7.94 13.01 2.77
C VAL A 85 8.66 11.79 3.33
N VAL A 86 7.95 10.67 3.54
CA VAL A 86 8.56 9.41 4.00
C VAL A 86 9.66 8.95 3.06
N ARG A 87 9.40 8.91 1.75
CA ARG A 87 10.41 8.54 0.76
C ARG A 87 11.64 9.42 0.87
N ASN A 88 11.47 10.74 0.80
CA ASN A 88 12.59 11.67 0.81
C ASN A 88 13.38 11.58 2.13
N PHE A 89 12.69 11.44 3.26
CA PHE A 89 13.29 11.26 4.57
C PHE A 89 14.08 9.95 4.65
N ALA A 90 13.48 8.83 4.23
CA ALA A 90 14.12 7.52 4.28
C ALA A 90 15.31 7.40 3.32
N THR A 91 15.24 8.02 2.13
CA THR A 91 16.37 8.14 1.21
C THR A 91 17.51 8.97 1.83
N SER A 92 17.19 10.11 2.44
CA SER A 92 18.19 11.00 3.05
C SER A 92 18.87 10.38 4.28
N ASN A 93 18.19 9.45 4.96
CA ASN A 93 18.72 8.71 6.11
C ASN A 93 19.28 7.32 5.72
N HIS A 94 19.43 7.02 4.43
CA HIS A 94 19.95 5.75 3.93
C HIS A 94 19.20 4.50 4.45
N LEU A 95 17.91 4.64 4.76
CA LEU A 95 17.05 3.55 5.25
C LEU A 95 16.48 2.69 4.11
N MET A 96 16.57 3.17 2.87
CA MET A 96 16.03 2.48 1.69
C MET A 96 17.13 1.92 0.82
N LYS A 97 16.92 0.69 0.35
CA LYS A 97 17.86 -0.01 -0.56
C LYS A 97 17.66 0.36 -2.04
N ASN A 98 16.49 0.89 -2.42
CA ASN A 98 16.08 1.17 -3.80
C ASN A 98 15.39 2.55 -3.93
N ASP A 99 15.32 3.10 -5.15
CA ASP A 99 14.79 4.45 -5.49
C ASP A 99 13.25 4.61 -5.42
N GLY A 100 12.56 3.77 -4.64
CA GLY A 100 11.10 3.65 -4.62
C GLY A 100 10.40 4.26 -3.40
N PHE A 101 9.32 3.60 -2.95
CA PHE A 101 8.72 3.79 -1.62
C PHE A 101 9.20 2.69 -0.67
N PRO A 102 9.06 2.85 0.67
CA PRO A 102 9.36 1.76 1.59
C PRO A 102 8.63 0.46 1.21
N PRO A 103 9.28 -0.71 1.36
CA PRO A 103 8.69 -1.99 1.01
C PRO A 103 7.41 -2.25 1.81
N LEU A 104 6.50 -3.07 1.27
CA LEU A 104 5.18 -3.30 1.86
C LEU A 104 5.24 -3.72 3.34
N SER A 105 6.25 -4.49 3.73
CA SER A 105 6.49 -4.93 5.12
C SER A 105 6.76 -3.78 6.09
N GLU A 106 7.39 -2.70 5.63
CA GLU A 106 7.78 -1.57 6.48
C GLU A 106 6.72 -0.48 6.50
N ARG A 107 5.80 -0.46 5.53
CA ARG A 107 4.78 0.58 5.44
C ARG A 107 3.89 0.71 6.67
N PRO A 108 3.46 -0.37 7.35
CA PRO A 108 2.70 -0.26 8.59
C PRO A 108 3.46 0.53 9.67
N ILE A 109 4.79 0.39 9.71
CA ILE A 109 5.66 1.08 10.67
C ILE A 109 5.63 2.58 10.40
N TRP A 110 5.85 2.99 9.15
CA TRP A 110 5.75 4.40 8.75
C TRP A 110 4.35 4.95 8.98
N LYS A 111 3.29 4.21 8.64
CA LYS A 111 1.89 4.63 8.82
C LYS A 111 1.53 4.99 10.26
N LYS A 112 2.17 4.39 11.27
CA LYS A 112 1.97 4.78 12.69
C LYS A 112 2.28 6.27 12.93
N GLN A 113 3.16 6.87 12.13
CA GLN A 113 3.54 8.28 12.22
C GLN A 113 2.62 9.21 11.43
N LEU A 114 1.63 8.71 10.68
CA LEU A 114 0.79 9.56 9.83
C LEU A 114 0.07 10.63 10.64
N GLN A 115 -0.56 10.26 11.74
CA GLN A 115 -1.32 11.20 12.57
C GLN A 115 -0.42 12.28 13.18
N SER A 116 0.69 11.89 13.80
CA SER A 116 1.63 12.84 14.38
C SER A 116 2.28 13.73 13.31
N TRP A 117 2.54 13.20 12.11
CA TRP A 117 3.04 13.98 10.99
C TRP A 117 2.00 14.97 10.47
N ILE A 118 0.71 14.63 10.45
CA ILE A 118 -0.35 15.57 10.03
C ILE A 118 -0.31 16.82 10.92
N GLU A 119 -0.13 16.65 12.22
CA GLU A 119 -0.11 17.72 13.21
C GLU A 119 1.22 18.48 13.26
N THR A 120 2.34 17.75 13.30
CA THR A 120 3.66 18.34 13.60
C THR A 120 4.52 18.59 12.36
N LYS A 121 4.17 17.97 11.23
CA LYS A 121 4.98 17.91 10.00
C LYS A 121 6.38 17.33 10.19
N LYS A 122 6.61 16.57 11.27
CA LYS A 122 7.90 15.92 11.58
C LYS A 122 7.80 14.41 11.40
N LEU A 123 8.85 13.81 10.88
CA LEU A 123 9.07 12.36 10.84
C LEU A 123 10.27 12.01 11.71
N THR A 124 10.23 10.83 12.31
CA THR A 124 11.37 10.24 13.02
C THR A 124 11.70 8.88 12.40
N ILE A 125 12.93 8.43 12.61
CA ILE A 125 13.33 7.07 12.22
C ILE A 125 12.60 6.10 13.16
N PRO A 126 11.74 5.19 12.66
CA PRO A 126 11.10 4.20 13.50
C PRO A 126 12.14 3.32 14.20
N GLU A 127 11.87 2.96 15.45
CA GLU A 127 12.77 2.11 16.23
C GLU A 127 12.97 0.75 15.57
N GLU A 128 11.92 0.22 14.97
CA GLU A 128 11.91 -1.07 14.27
C GLU A 128 12.79 -1.09 13.00
N LEU A 129 13.20 0.09 12.48
CA LEU A 129 14.07 0.22 11.31
C LEU A 129 15.51 0.62 11.67
N LYS A 130 15.79 0.89 12.95
CA LYS A 130 17.15 1.19 13.38
C LYS A 130 17.99 -0.09 13.30
N PRO A 131 19.24 -0.02 12.83
CA PRO A 131 20.14 -1.16 12.89
C PRO A 131 20.30 -1.57 14.36
N LEU A 132 20.27 -2.89 14.61
CA LEU A 132 20.65 -3.45 15.90
C LEU A 132 22.09 -3.00 16.18
N ALA A 133 22.24 -2.21 17.25
CA ALA A 133 23.52 -1.73 17.74
C ALA A 133 24.38 -2.87 18.29
#